data_AF-A0A4Q1FDT4-F1
#
_entry.id   AF-A0A4Q1FDT4-F1
#
_cell.length_a   1.000
_cell.length_b   1.000
_cell.length_c   1.000
_cell.angle_alpha   90.00
_cell.angle_beta   90.00
_cell.angle_gamma   90.00
#
_symmetry.space_group_name_H-M   'P 1'
#
loop_
_entity.id
_entity.type
_entity.pdbx_description
1 polymer ?
#
loop_
_entity_poly.entity_id
_entity_poly.type
_entity_poly.pdbx_seq_one_letter_code
_entity_poly.pdbx_strand_id
1 'polypeptide(L)'
;MEKNEVVVKSKLRVDGIDEELKKLEYELLIKNNKSFFYLISALDINERITRIAKMFAGKYDYYRDNDKKTVLKVIDFSGETFNVLSEVDNNWQLTNETKTINGYLCYKALIQKKITYEKNK
;
A
#
# COMPACT_ATOMS: atom_id res chain seq x y z
N MET A 1 -20.95 12.46 3.79
CA MET A 1 -19.83 11.82 4.52
C MET A 1 -20.00 10.33 4.35
N GLU A 2 -19.18 9.70 3.49
CA GLU A 2 -19.18 8.24 3.41
C GLU A 2 -18.78 7.67 4.78
N LYS A 3 -19.61 6.78 5.31
CA LYS A 3 -19.22 5.94 6.44
C LYS A 3 -18.21 4.95 5.87
N ASN A 4 -16.93 5.17 6.17
CA ASN A 4 -15.90 4.16 5.99
C ASN A 4 -16.40 2.88 6.66
N GLU A 5 -16.45 1.78 5.91
CA GLU A 5 -16.68 0.47 6.50
C GLU A 5 -15.67 0.30 7.65
N VAL A 6 -16.20 0.02 8.82
CA VAL A 6 -15.41 -0.18 10.03
C VAL A 6 -14.45 -1.33 9.75
N VAL A 7 -13.15 -1.07 9.72
CA VAL A 7 -12.13 -2.13 9.71
C VAL A 7 -12.34 -2.96 10.98
N VAL A 8 -12.98 -4.11 10.82
CA VAL A 8 -13.32 -5.03 11.92
C VAL A 8 -12.09 -5.84 12.28
N LYS A 9 -11.20 -5.25 13.07
CA LYS A 9 -9.98 -5.83 13.68
C LYS A 9 -8.99 -6.46 12.68
N SER A 10 -7.71 -6.13 12.81
CA SER A 10 -6.69 -6.87 12.07
C SER A 10 -6.73 -8.35 12.47
N LYS A 11 -6.41 -9.25 11.53
CA LYS A 11 -6.22 -10.69 11.84
C LYS A 11 -4.95 -10.94 12.66
N LEU A 12 -4.24 -9.89 13.05
CA LEU A 12 -3.00 -9.92 13.79
C LEU A 12 -3.28 -9.98 15.27
N ARG A 13 -2.56 -10.86 15.97
CA ARG A 13 -2.67 -11.02 17.42
C ARG A 13 -1.54 -10.26 18.09
N VAL A 14 -1.54 -8.94 17.92
CA VAL A 14 -0.56 -8.03 18.52
C VAL A 14 -1.32 -6.89 19.20
N ASP A 15 -1.15 -6.72 20.50
CA ASP A 15 -1.85 -5.69 21.26
C ASP A 15 -1.47 -4.28 20.76
N GLY A 16 -2.47 -3.40 20.61
CA GLY A 16 -2.27 -2.02 20.13
C GLY A 16 -2.09 -1.88 18.61
N ILE A 17 -2.10 -2.98 17.85
CA ILE A 17 -1.83 -2.92 16.39
C ILE A 17 -2.95 -2.23 15.61
N ASP A 18 -4.21 -2.41 16.02
CA ASP A 18 -5.36 -1.82 15.35
C ASP A 18 -5.37 -0.30 15.50
N GLU A 19 -4.95 0.19 16.67
CA GLU A 19 -4.79 1.62 16.96
C GLU A 19 -3.67 2.23 16.12
N GLU A 20 -2.54 1.54 15.98
CA GLU A 20 -1.42 2.02 15.15
C GLU A 20 -1.76 1.97 13.66
N LEU A 21 -2.43 0.92 13.17
CA LEU A 21 -2.87 0.83 11.77
C LEU A 21 -3.81 1.99 11.38
N LYS A 22 -4.69 2.42 12.30
CA LYS A 22 -5.61 3.54 12.06
C LYS A 22 -4.92 4.90 11.99
N LYS A 23 -3.72 5.03 12.55
CA LYS A 23 -2.93 6.28 12.54
C LYS A 23 -2.06 6.41 11.29
N LEU A 24 -1.89 5.34 10.52
CA LEU A 24 -1.09 5.39 9.31
C LEU A 24 -1.81 6.21 8.25
N GLU A 25 -1.15 7.26 7.78
CA GLU A 25 -1.63 8.12 6.70
C GLU A 25 -0.70 8.00 5.51
N TYR A 26 -1.29 7.92 4.32
CA TYR A 26 -0.57 7.75 3.07
C TYR A 26 -0.99 8.83 2.09
N GLU A 27 -0.06 9.26 1.24
CA GLU A 27 -0.36 10.19 0.17
C GLU A 27 0.04 9.62 -1.19
N LEU A 28 -0.77 9.93 -2.20
CA LEU A 28 -0.49 9.65 -3.60
C LEU A 28 -0.47 10.96 -4.37
N LEU A 29 0.73 11.40 -4.74
CA LEU A 29 0.93 12.57 -5.59
C LEU A 29 0.90 12.11 -7.05
N ILE A 30 0.06 12.75 -7.86
CA ILE A 30 -0.05 12.46 -9.30
C ILE A 30 0.21 13.74 -10.07
N LYS A 31 1.15 13.67 -11.02
CA LYS A 31 1.40 14.76 -11.97
C LYS A 31 1.73 14.17 -13.33
N ASN A 32 0.93 14.53 -14.34
CA ASN A 32 1.02 13.96 -15.68
C ASN A 32 0.94 12.42 -15.62
N ASN A 33 1.84 11.73 -16.32
CA ASN A 33 1.93 10.27 -16.35
C ASN A 33 2.83 9.69 -15.26
N LYS A 34 3.06 10.42 -14.17
CA LYS A 34 3.94 10.02 -13.07
C LYS A 34 3.20 10.13 -11.73
N SER A 35 3.55 9.24 -10.81
CA SER A 35 3.00 9.27 -9.46
C SER A 35 4.03 8.88 -8.41
N PHE A 36 3.87 9.41 -7.20
CA PHE A 36 4.66 9.05 -6.04
C PHE A 36 3.72 8.74 -4.87
N PHE A 37 3.80 7.51 -4.37
CA PHE A 37 3.04 7.01 -3.22
C PHE A 37 3.99 6.87 -2.05
N TYR A 38 3.64 7.42 -0.89
CA TYR A 38 4.49 7.37 0.29
C TYR A 38 3.67 7.40 1.58
N LEU A 39 4.29 6.91 2.65
CA LEU A 39 3.73 7.02 4.00
C LEU A 39 4.07 8.40 4.58
N ILE A 40 3.07 9.13 5.07
CA ILE A 40 3.30 10.38 5.78
C ILE A 40 3.96 10.05 7.13
N SER A 41 5.18 10.54 7.32
CA SER A 41 5.93 10.31 8.55
C SER A 41 5.28 11.07 9.71
N ALA A 42 4.79 10.34 10.71
CA ALA A 42 4.35 10.87 11.99
C ALA A 42 5.34 10.51 13.09
N LEU A 43 5.36 11.30 14.17
CA LEU A 43 6.11 10.97 15.37
C LEU A 43 5.47 9.76 16.06
N ASP A 44 6.21 8.65 16.15
CA ASP A 44 5.71 7.41 16.72
C ASP A 44 5.93 7.38 18.25
N ILE A 45 4.84 7.30 19.03
CA ILE A 45 4.92 7.15 20.49
C ILE A 45 5.33 5.72 20.88
N ASN A 46 4.97 4.71 20.07
CA ASN A 46 5.31 3.30 20.28
C ASN A 46 5.99 2.70 19.04
N GLU A 47 7.28 2.99 18.90
CA GLU A 47 8.09 2.63 17.73
C GLU A 47 7.96 1.14 17.32
N ARG A 48 7.89 0.21 18.29
CA ARG A 48 7.82 -1.22 18.00
C ARG A 48 6.51 -1.60 17.32
N ILE A 49 5.38 -1.20 17.88
CA ILE A 49 4.06 -1.56 17.34
C ILE A 49 3.81 -0.82 16.04
N THR A 50 4.20 0.46 15.95
CA THR A 50 4.09 1.24 14.72
C THR A 50 4.93 0.64 13.59
N ARG A 51 6.14 0.14 13.88
CA ARG A 51 6.95 -0.58 12.88
C ARG A 51 6.27 -1.85 12.35
N ILE A 52 5.60 -2.60 13.22
CA ILE A 52 4.83 -3.78 12.82
C ILE A 52 3.64 -3.34 11.94
N ALA A 53 2.92 -2.30 12.34
CA ALA A 53 1.80 -1.74 11.56
C ALA A 53 2.24 -1.35 10.15
N LYS A 54 3.34 -0.58 10.04
CA LYS A 54 3.96 -0.17 8.76
C LYS A 54 4.32 -1.39 7.90
N MET A 55 4.92 -2.42 8.49
CA MET A 55 5.28 -3.64 7.77
C MET A 55 4.06 -4.37 7.18
N PHE A 56 2.91 -4.34 7.86
CA PHE A 56 1.68 -4.98 7.39
C PHE A 56 0.90 -4.14 6.38
N ALA A 57 0.79 -2.83 6.60
CA ALA A 57 0.02 -1.93 5.74
C ALA A 57 0.78 -1.52 4.46
N GLY A 58 2.11 -1.66 4.47
CA GLY A 58 2.99 -1.18 3.42
C GLY A 58 3.89 -0.07 3.97
N LYS A 59 5.20 -0.31 3.92
CA LYS A 59 6.21 0.56 4.54
C LYS A 59 7.10 1.30 3.54
N TYR A 60 6.98 0.99 2.25
CA TYR A 60 7.88 1.52 1.23
C TYR A 60 7.17 2.57 0.41
N ASP A 61 7.97 3.51 -0.09
CA ASP A 61 7.53 4.48 -1.07
C ASP A 61 7.68 3.91 -2.48
N TYR A 62 6.81 4.35 -3.38
CA TYR A 62 6.76 3.88 -4.75
C TYR A 62 6.66 5.06 -5.72
N TYR A 63 7.62 5.14 -6.63
CA TYR A 63 7.55 6.02 -7.79
C TYR A 63 7.12 5.21 -9.02
N ARG A 64 6.16 5.73 -9.79
CA ARG A 64 5.69 5.13 -11.03
C ARG A 64 5.79 6.14 -12.17
N ASP A 65 6.36 5.70 -13.28
CA ASP A 65 6.41 6.44 -14.54
C ASP A 65 5.71 5.62 -15.62
N ASN A 66 4.50 6.05 -16.00
CA ASN A 66 3.69 5.34 -16.99
C ASN A 66 4.25 5.51 -18.41
N ASP A 67 4.98 6.60 -18.70
CA ASP A 67 5.61 6.81 -20.00
C ASP A 67 6.69 5.74 -20.23
N LYS A 68 7.43 5.41 -19.17
CA LYS A 68 8.51 4.41 -19.18
C LYS A 68 8.07 3.01 -18.74
N LYS A 69 6.79 2.84 -18.39
CA LYS A 69 6.24 1.60 -17.79
C LYS A 69 7.10 1.06 -16.65
N THR A 70 7.61 1.96 -15.81
CA THR A 70 8.57 1.63 -14.75
C THR A 70 7.96 1.92 -13.38
N VAL A 71 8.17 1.01 -12.43
CA VAL A 71 7.90 1.24 -11.01
C VAL A 71 9.18 1.05 -10.22
N LEU A 72 9.49 2.03 -9.38
CA LEU A 72 10.63 2.02 -8.47
C LEU A 72 10.09 1.97 -7.04
N LYS A 73 10.60 1.03 -6.27
CA LYS A 73 10.43 0.95 -4.82
C LYS A 73 11.62 1.62 -4.16
N VAL A 74 11.37 2.56 -3.27
CA VAL A 74 12.41 3.25 -2.50
C VAL A 74 12.72 2.43 -1.25
N ILE A 75 14.00 2.13 -1.02
CA ILE A 75 14.46 1.37 0.14
C ILE A 75 15.60 2.13 0.81
N ASP A 76 15.46 2.40 2.10
CA ASP A 76 16.57 2.86 2.92
C ASP A 76 17.31 1.66 3.54
N PHE A 77 18.61 1.59 3.30
CA PHE A 77 19.47 0.53 3.82
C PHE A 77 20.87 1.08 4.09
N SER A 78 21.42 0.78 5.27
CA SER A 78 22.79 1.17 5.66
C SER A 78 23.09 2.68 5.55
N GLY A 79 22.09 3.53 5.77
CA GLY A 79 22.25 5.00 5.68
C GLY A 79 22.15 5.56 4.26
N GLU A 80 21.88 4.70 3.27
CA GLU A 80 21.70 5.09 1.88
C GLU A 80 20.29 4.75 1.38
N THR A 81 19.81 5.54 0.43
CA THR A 81 18.51 5.35 -0.21
C THR A 81 18.71 4.76 -1.61
N PHE A 82 18.04 3.65 -1.88
CA PHE A 82 18.10 2.92 -3.14
C PHE A 82 16.76 2.95 -3.87
N ASN A 83 16.81 3.22 -5.18
CA ASN A 83 15.67 3.06 -6.08
C ASN A 83 15.75 1.68 -6.75
N VAL A 84 14.88 0.76 -6.34
CA VAL A 84 14.89 -0.62 -6.82
C VAL A 84 13.74 -0.83 -7.81
N LEU A 85 14.03 -1.38 -8.99
CA LEU A 85 13.00 -1.78 -9.95
C LEU A 85 12.03 -2.78 -9.29
N SER A 86 10.74 -2.48 -9.39
CA SER A 86 9.65 -3.30 -8.87
C SER A 86 8.80 -3.80 -10.02
N GLU A 87 8.47 -5.09 -9.97
CA GLU A 87 7.49 -5.68 -10.86
C GLU A 87 6.08 -5.25 -10.44
N VAL A 88 5.21 -5.09 -11.44
CA VAL A 88 3.77 -4.85 -11.24
C VAL A 88 3.02 -5.94 -11.95
N ASP A 89 2.20 -6.67 -11.20
CA ASP A 89 1.25 -7.61 -11.79
C ASP A 89 0.08 -6.84 -12.40
N ASN A 90 -0.12 -7.04 -13.71
CA ASN A 90 -1.14 -6.36 -14.50
C ASN A 90 -2.33 -7.29 -14.84
N ASN A 91 -2.42 -8.48 -14.25
CA ASN A 91 -3.49 -9.44 -14.51
C ASN A 91 -4.81 -9.11 -13.78
N TRP A 92 -5.21 -7.84 -13.82
CA TRP A 92 -6.46 -7.37 -13.26
C TRP A 92 -7.64 -7.73 -14.17
N GLN A 93 -8.70 -8.29 -13.58
CA GLN A 93 -9.97 -8.55 -14.24
C GLN A 93 -10.97 -7.46 -13.88
N LEU A 94 -11.46 -6.74 -14.88
CA LEU A 94 -12.52 -5.75 -14.68
C LEU A 94 -13.84 -6.42 -14.32
N THR A 95 -14.60 -5.79 -13.44
CA THR A 95 -15.96 -6.18 -13.09
C THR A 95 -16.94 -5.11 -13.58
N ASN A 96 -18.24 -5.42 -13.61
CA ASN A 96 -19.27 -4.44 -14.00
C ASN A 96 -19.68 -3.51 -12.85
N GLU A 97 -19.06 -3.63 -11.68
CA GLU A 97 -19.36 -2.81 -10.51
C GLU A 97 -18.65 -1.46 -10.62
N THR A 98 -19.41 -0.38 -10.37
CA THR A 98 -18.91 0.99 -10.38
C THR A 98 -19.38 1.74 -9.14
N LYS A 99 -18.60 2.74 -8.73
CA LYS A 99 -18.94 3.63 -7.62
C LYS A 99 -18.37 5.01 -7.89
N THR A 100 -19.09 6.07 -7.50
CA THR A 100 -18.54 7.42 -7.51
C THR A 100 -17.82 7.67 -6.19
N ILE A 101 -16.52 7.99 -6.23
CA ILE A 101 -15.70 8.30 -5.06
C ILE A 101 -15.12 9.70 -5.26
N ASN A 102 -15.41 10.62 -4.35
CA ASN A 102 -14.97 12.02 -4.44
C ASN A 102 -15.27 12.68 -5.80
N GLY A 103 -16.40 12.33 -6.43
CA GLY A 103 -16.82 12.86 -7.73
C GLY A 103 -16.24 12.14 -8.96
N TYR A 104 -15.38 11.14 -8.77
CA TYR A 104 -14.81 10.34 -9.85
C TYR A 104 -15.56 9.01 -10.00
N LEU A 105 -15.90 8.64 -11.24
CA LEU A 105 -16.44 7.32 -11.54
C LEU A 105 -15.32 6.28 -11.47
N CYS A 106 -15.38 5.41 -10.49
CA CYS A 106 -14.42 4.33 -10.27
C CYS A 106 -15.00 2.99 -10.72
N TYR A 107 -14.16 2.18 -11.36
CA TYR A 107 -14.48 0.82 -11.81
C TYR A 107 -13.77 -0.18 -10.92
N LYS A 108 -14.47 -1.22 -10.49
CA LYS A 108 -13.87 -2.26 -9.66
C LYS A 108 -13.16 -3.30 -10.52
N ALA A 109 -11.94 -3.64 -10.11
CA ALA A 109 -11.14 -4.72 -10.69
C ALA A 109 -10.70 -5.70 -9.61
N LEU A 110 -10.46 -6.96 -10.00
CA LEU A 110 -10.02 -8.04 -9.11
C LEU A 110 -8.74 -8.67 -9.64
N ILE A 111 -7.85 -9.07 -8.74
CA ILE A 111 -6.67 -9.88 -9.05
C ILE A 111 -6.63 -11.09 -8.13
N GLN A 112 -6.33 -12.26 -8.70
CA GLN A 112 -6.19 -13.49 -7.94
C GLN A 112 -4.73 -13.93 -7.91
N LYS A 113 -4.09 -13.81 -6.75
CA LYS A 113 -2.72 -14.28 -6.55
C LYS A 113 -2.73 -15.68 -5.95
N LYS A 114 -2.29 -16.68 -6.73
CA LYS A 114 -2.04 -18.03 -6.20
C LYS A 114 -0.71 -18.01 -5.44
N ILE A 115 -0.75 -18.39 -4.16
CA ILE A 115 0.46 -18.57 -3.35
C ILE A 115 0.72 -20.07 -3.27
N THR A 116 1.77 -20.52 -3.95
CA THR A 116 2.24 -21.92 -3.84
C THR A 116 3.18 -22.01 -2.66
N TYR A 117 2.88 -22.88 -1.70
CA TYR A 117 3.80 -23.20 -0.62
C TYR A 117 4.64 -24.40 -1.04
N GLU A 118 5.95 -24.19 -1.23
CA GLU A 118 6.88 -25.31 -1.27
C GLU A 118 7.04 -25.82 0.16
N LYS A 119 6.53 -27.03 0.43
CA LYS A 119 6.91 -27.77 1.64
C LYS A 119 8.36 -28.18 1.44
N ASN A 120 9.28 -27.42 2.01
CA ASN A 120 10.63 -27.92 2.26
C ASN A 120 10.50 -29.19 3.11
N LYS A 121 11.00 -30.29 2.56
CA LYS A 121 10.96 -31.63 3.13
C LYS A 121 12.19 -31.86 4.00
#